data_AF-A0A6F9C420-F1
#
_entry.id   AF-A0A6F9C420-F1
#
_cell.length_a   1.000
_cell.length_b   1.000
_cell.length_c   1.000
_cell.angle_alpha   90.00
_cell.angle_beta   90.00
_cell.angle_gamma   90.00
#
_symmetry.space_group_name_H-M   'P 1'
#
loop_
_entity.id
_entity.type
_entity.pdbx_description
1 polymer ?
#
loop_
_entity_poly.entity_id
_entity_poly.type
_entity_poly.pdbx_seq_one_letter_code
_entity_poly.pdbx_strand_id
1 'polypeptide(L)'
;MDIRQLMDCSHRPNITQRELYRVILRSCCNATGEMILTNQNTKLGQKIHYETNQKLFKTVDKKLHSMLPNALPWSKGLLGRCAVVGSGGILQNSSSYGNASLLLSPFSYQFCTGLSLDVYHVLRPLRPNQKVVFFNPNFLLQLSRKWKGRGLKEPRLTSGLMLASVHLYGFWPFPLDLYHNPLPHHYYDNVGPKKGVHSMPDEFLLMLQLHTQGVLQLHLGRC
;
A
#
# COMPACT_ATOMS: atom_id res chain seq x y z
N MET A 1 -10.72 -25.64 -7.38
CA MET A 1 -11.59 -24.44 -7.30
C MET A 1 -11.06 -23.44 -8.32
N ASP A 2 -11.86 -23.07 -9.31
CA ASP A 2 -11.44 -22.17 -10.39
C ASP A 2 -11.48 -20.71 -9.89
N ILE A 3 -10.35 -19.99 -9.95
CA ILE A 3 -10.27 -18.57 -9.54
C ILE A 3 -11.26 -17.72 -10.36
N ARG A 4 -11.56 -18.11 -11.60
CA ARG A 4 -12.52 -17.39 -12.46
C ARG A 4 -13.93 -17.42 -11.89
N GLN A 5 -14.37 -18.57 -11.36
CA GLN A 5 -15.70 -18.71 -10.72
C GLN A 5 -15.80 -17.89 -9.42
N LEU A 6 -14.69 -17.76 -8.70
CA LEU A 6 -14.58 -16.90 -7.51
C LEU A 6 -14.72 -15.41 -7.84
N MET A 7 -14.26 -15.00 -9.02
CA MET A 7 -14.30 -13.62 -9.51
C MET A 7 -15.63 -13.24 -10.18
N ASP A 8 -16.39 -14.22 -10.68
CA ASP A 8 -17.69 -14.04 -11.34
C ASP A 8 -18.85 -13.91 -10.32
N CYS A 9 -18.62 -14.34 -9.08
CA CYS A 9 -19.57 -14.17 -7.99
C CYS A 9 -19.68 -12.69 -7.61
N SER A 10 -20.90 -12.13 -7.61
CA SER A 10 -21.14 -10.76 -7.15
C SER A 10 -20.60 -10.59 -5.72
N HIS A 11 -19.51 -9.84 -5.57
CA HIS A 11 -18.86 -9.65 -4.27
C HIS A 11 -19.86 -9.11 -3.24
N ARG A 12 -20.10 -9.87 -2.16
CA ARG A 12 -20.98 -9.48 -1.07
C ARG A 12 -20.17 -8.92 0.09
N PRO A 13 -20.28 -7.62 0.41
CA PRO A 13 -19.54 -7.04 1.52
C PRO A 13 -20.07 -7.59 2.85
N ASN A 14 -19.17 -8.04 3.72
CA ASN A 14 -19.48 -8.41 5.10
C ASN A 14 -19.10 -7.26 6.03
N ILE A 15 -20.08 -6.42 6.35
CA ILE A 15 -19.87 -5.20 7.14
C ILE A 15 -19.32 -5.55 8.53
N THR A 16 -19.89 -6.55 9.20
CA THR A 16 -19.46 -6.96 10.55
C THR A 16 -18.00 -7.39 10.56
N GLN A 17 -17.61 -8.27 9.63
CA GLN A 17 -16.24 -8.76 9.57
C GLN A 17 -15.27 -7.64 9.19
N ARG A 18 -15.65 -6.76 8.26
CA ARG A 18 -14.88 -5.57 7.92
C ARG A 18 -14.65 -4.66 9.13
N GLU A 19 -15.68 -4.37 9.92
CA GLU A 19 -15.55 -3.52 11.12
C GLU A 19 -14.74 -4.22 12.22
N LEU A 20 -14.85 -5.54 12.37
CA LEU A 20 -13.98 -6.31 13.27
C LEU A 20 -12.51 -6.16 12.88
N TYR A 21 -12.16 -6.33 11.60
CA TYR A 21 -10.79 -6.09 11.13
C TYR A 21 -10.34 -4.65 11.36
N ARG A 22 -11.21 -3.65 11.17
CA ARG A 22 -10.92 -2.24 11.49
C ARG A 22 -10.59 -2.03 12.95
N VAL A 23 -11.38 -2.59 13.87
CA VAL A 23 -11.13 -2.50 15.33
C VAL A 23 -9.80 -3.15 15.68
N ILE A 24 -9.50 -4.33 15.14
CA ILE A 24 -8.27 -5.03 15.49
C ILE A 24 -7.03 -4.31 14.93
N LEU A 25 -7.11 -3.72 13.73
CA LEU A 25 -6.01 -2.93 13.17
C LEU A 25 -5.83 -1.60 13.91
N ARG A 26 -6.94 -0.94 14.31
CA ARG A 26 -6.90 0.25 15.18
C ARG A 26 -6.23 -0.02 16.53
N SER A 27 -6.29 -1.26 17.01
CA SER A 27 -5.66 -1.66 18.27
C SER A 27 -4.12 -1.52 18.26
N CYS A 28 -3.46 -1.53 17.09
CA CYS A 28 -2.02 -1.30 17.02
C CYS A 28 -1.66 0.08 16.47
N CYS A 29 -2.52 0.61 15.59
CA CYS A 29 -2.07 1.57 14.60
C CYS A 29 -3.20 2.59 14.31
N ASN A 30 -3.01 3.86 14.67
CA ASN A 30 -3.98 4.91 14.41
C ASN A 30 -3.83 5.46 12.98
N ALA A 31 -4.48 4.84 12.01
CA ALA A 31 -4.39 5.26 10.61
C ALA A 31 -4.86 6.70 10.36
N THR A 32 -5.77 7.22 11.18
CA THR A 32 -6.36 8.57 11.05
C THR A 32 -5.46 9.69 11.56
N GLY A 33 -4.26 9.39 12.08
CA GLY A 33 -3.29 10.42 12.47
C GLY A 33 -1.84 10.05 12.19
N GLU A 34 -1.56 8.76 12.06
CA GLU A 34 -0.20 8.24 12.03
C GLU A 34 0.16 7.55 10.72
N MET A 35 -0.79 7.28 9.81
CA MET A 35 -0.50 6.56 8.56
C MET A 35 0.52 7.31 7.68
N ILE A 36 0.43 8.64 7.64
CA ILE A 36 1.31 9.49 6.83
C ILE A 36 2.06 10.47 7.72
N LEU A 37 3.22 10.92 7.22
CA LEU A 37 3.94 12.04 7.80
C LEU A 37 3.24 13.35 7.45
N THR A 38 3.09 14.22 8.44
CA THR A 38 2.48 15.55 8.34
C THR A 38 3.30 16.54 9.18
N ASN A 39 3.13 17.83 8.95
CA ASN A 39 3.75 18.86 9.79
C ASN A 39 3.25 18.82 11.25
N GLN A 40 2.08 18.22 11.50
CA GLN A 40 1.54 18.04 12.86
C GLN A 40 2.24 16.91 13.63
N ASN A 41 2.66 15.84 12.96
CA ASN A 41 3.26 14.66 13.60
C ASN A 41 4.77 14.52 13.37
N THR A 42 5.37 15.45 12.63
CA THR A 42 6.80 15.42 12.25
C THR A 42 7.40 16.81 12.43
N LYS A 43 8.33 16.97 13.38
CA LYS A 43 8.98 18.25 13.71
C LYS A 43 10.33 18.40 12.98
N LEU A 44 10.74 19.64 12.73
CA LEU A 44 12.11 19.94 12.30
C LEU A 44 13.14 19.38 13.30
N GLY A 45 14.23 18.79 12.79
CA GLY A 45 15.26 18.15 13.60
C GLY A 45 14.89 16.76 14.15
N GLN A 46 13.62 16.32 14.00
CA GLN A 46 13.20 14.97 14.40
C GLN A 46 13.94 13.91 13.58
N LYS A 47 14.23 12.77 14.19
CA LYS A 47 14.79 11.59 13.51
C LYS A 47 13.66 10.69 13.05
N ILE A 48 13.56 10.46 11.75
CA ILE A 48 12.66 9.47 11.15
C ILE A 48 13.47 8.18 10.97
N HIS A 49 13.16 7.17 11.77
CA HIS A 49 13.82 5.86 11.69
C HIS A 49 13.27 5.03 10.53
N TYR A 50 14.15 4.30 9.84
CA TYR A 50 13.73 3.46 8.72
C TYR A 50 12.97 2.22 9.18
N GLU A 51 11.87 1.90 8.49
CA GLU A 51 10.97 0.76 8.81
C GLU A 51 11.77 -0.55 9.00
N THR A 52 12.67 -0.84 8.06
CA THR A 52 13.40 -2.12 8.00
C THR A 52 14.71 -2.14 8.77
N ASN A 53 15.21 -0.97 9.18
CA ASN A 53 16.42 -0.86 10.00
C ASN A 53 16.33 0.35 10.92
N GLN A 54 15.90 0.11 12.16
CA GLN A 54 15.69 1.14 13.18
C GLN A 54 16.98 1.84 13.64
N LYS A 55 18.17 1.30 13.33
CA LYS A 55 19.46 1.95 13.63
C LYS A 55 19.74 3.12 12.68
N LEU A 56 19.14 3.08 11.47
CA LEU A 56 19.29 4.13 10.47
C LEU A 56 18.13 5.13 10.62
N PHE A 57 18.43 6.41 10.37
CA PHE A 57 17.43 7.46 10.40
C PHE A 57 17.73 8.58 9.40
N LYS A 58 16.69 9.31 9.00
CA LYS A 58 16.79 10.59 8.31
C LYS A 58 16.36 11.71 9.25
N THR A 59 17.22 12.70 9.44
CA THR A 59 16.86 13.92 10.18
C THR A 59 15.96 14.80 9.31
N VAL A 60 14.88 15.32 9.88
CA VAL A 60 13.95 16.22 9.21
C VAL A 60 14.56 17.60 9.04
N ASP A 61 14.98 17.90 7.83
CA ASP A 61 15.43 19.23 7.42
C ASP A 61 14.26 20.09 6.91
N LYS A 62 14.51 21.39 6.67
CA LYS A 62 13.50 22.33 6.17
C LYS A 62 12.90 21.89 4.84
N LYS A 63 13.72 21.29 3.96
CA LYS A 63 13.31 20.83 2.64
C LYS A 63 12.28 19.71 2.77
N LEU A 64 12.59 18.66 3.53
CA LEU A 64 11.70 17.54 3.79
C LEU A 64 10.42 17.98 4.50
N HIS A 65 10.53 18.81 5.54
CA HIS A 65 9.36 19.30 6.26
C HIS A 65 8.40 20.09 5.34
N SER A 66 8.93 20.92 4.43
CA SER A 66 8.10 21.66 3.45
C SER A 66 7.35 20.79 2.44
N MET A 67 7.72 19.51 2.31
CA MET A 67 7.03 18.54 1.44
C MET A 67 5.87 17.84 2.15
N LEU A 68 5.82 17.90 3.49
CA LEU A 68 4.78 17.25 4.25
C LEU A 68 3.51 18.11 4.25
N PRO A 69 2.32 17.49 4.10
CA PRO A 69 1.07 18.23 4.23
C PRO A 69 0.86 18.69 5.67
N ASN A 70 0.10 19.78 5.85
CA ASN A 70 -0.22 20.30 7.20
C ASN A 70 -1.05 19.31 8.02
N ALA A 71 -2.00 18.63 7.38
CA ALA A 71 -2.86 17.62 7.98
C ALA A 71 -3.12 16.51 6.96
N LEU A 72 -3.87 15.48 7.35
CA LEU A 72 -4.32 14.47 6.41
C LEU A 72 -5.06 15.11 5.22
N PRO A 73 -4.68 14.78 3.97
CA PRO A 73 -5.28 15.39 2.79
C PRO A 73 -6.72 14.90 2.53
N TRP A 74 -7.20 13.93 3.31
CA TRP A 74 -8.54 13.36 3.25
C TRP A 74 -9.33 13.78 4.49
N SER A 75 -10.61 14.11 4.33
CA SER A 75 -11.47 14.56 5.42
C SER A 75 -11.64 13.47 6.48
N LYS A 76 -11.75 13.89 7.76
CA LYS A 76 -12.09 13.00 8.88
C LYS A 76 -13.37 12.23 8.51
N GLY A 77 -13.25 10.90 8.39
CA GLY A 77 -14.40 10.00 8.20
C GLY A 77 -14.74 9.61 6.76
N LEU A 78 -14.13 10.21 5.73
CA LEU A 78 -14.34 9.81 4.34
C LEU A 78 -13.01 9.74 3.57
N LEU A 79 -12.27 8.67 3.81
CA LEU A 79 -11.70 7.99 2.65
C LEU A 79 -12.93 7.58 1.83
N GLY A 80 -13.16 8.20 0.66
CA GLY A 80 -14.27 7.85 -0.23
C GLY A 80 -14.16 6.40 -0.72
N ARG A 81 -14.60 6.11 -1.95
CA ARG A 81 -14.21 4.83 -2.58
C ARG A 81 -12.69 4.84 -2.75
N CYS A 82 -11.98 4.04 -1.96
CA CYS A 82 -10.53 3.92 -2.02
C CYS A 82 -10.13 2.60 -2.66
N ALA A 83 -9.14 2.70 -3.54
CA ALA A 83 -8.51 1.59 -4.21
C ALA A 83 -7.04 1.56 -3.82
N VAL A 84 -6.52 0.38 -3.52
CA VAL A 84 -5.08 0.12 -3.47
C VAL A 84 -4.72 -0.50 -4.81
N VAL A 85 -3.72 0.08 -5.46
CA VAL A 85 -3.26 -0.36 -6.77
C VAL A 85 -1.85 -0.91 -6.57
N GLY A 86 -1.72 -2.23 -6.67
CA GLY A 86 -0.44 -2.92 -6.72
C GLY A 86 0.21 -2.78 -8.09
N SER A 87 1.50 -3.10 -8.16
CA SER A 87 2.29 -2.93 -9.38
C SER A 87 2.18 -4.10 -10.38
N GLY A 88 1.35 -5.11 -10.12
CA GLY A 88 1.32 -6.34 -10.91
C GLY A 88 0.99 -6.13 -12.39
N GLY A 89 1.62 -6.90 -13.26
CA GLY A 89 1.44 -6.84 -14.72
C GLY A 89 0.02 -7.08 -15.20
N ILE A 90 -0.87 -7.63 -14.36
CA ILE A 90 -2.30 -7.79 -14.67
C ILE A 90 -3.02 -6.46 -14.94
N LEU A 91 -2.42 -5.33 -14.55
CA LEU A 91 -2.89 -3.98 -14.85
C LEU A 91 -2.38 -3.40 -16.17
N GLN A 92 -1.58 -4.15 -16.95
CA GLN A 92 -1.13 -3.68 -18.26
C GLN A 92 -2.34 -3.31 -19.13
N ASN A 93 -2.33 -2.09 -19.68
CA ASN A 93 -3.44 -1.47 -20.42
C ASN A 93 -4.68 -1.07 -19.58
N SER A 94 -4.59 -1.04 -18.25
CA SER A 94 -5.59 -0.38 -17.39
C SER A 94 -5.16 1.05 -17.07
N SER A 95 -5.79 2.03 -17.72
CA SER A 95 -5.46 3.46 -17.58
C SER A 95 -6.65 4.24 -17.05
N SER A 96 -6.74 4.39 -15.73
CA SER A 96 -7.71 5.30 -15.08
C SER A 96 -7.27 5.67 -13.65
N TYR A 97 -6.17 6.42 -13.54
CA TYR A 97 -5.81 7.09 -12.28
C TYR A 97 -5.95 8.59 -12.51
N GLY A 98 -7.17 9.10 -12.36
CA GLY A 98 -7.48 10.53 -12.43
C GLY A 98 -6.83 11.30 -11.27
N ASN A 99 -7.62 11.99 -10.44
CA ASN A 99 -7.09 12.79 -9.31
C ASN A 99 -6.78 11.94 -8.05
N ALA A 100 -6.14 10.79 -8.21
CA ALA A 100 -5.75 9.94 -7.07
C ALA A 100 -4.74 10.67 -6.15
N SER A 101 -4.50 10.16 -4.95
CA SER A 101 -3.34 10.57 -4.15
C SER A 101 -2.22 9.57 -4.35
N LEU A 102 -1.00 10.04 -4.59
CA LEU A 102 0.18 9.20 -4.66
C LEU A 102 0.78 9.07 -3.26
N LEU A 103 0.90 7.84 -2.78
CA LEU A 103 1.44 7.54 -1.46
C LEU A 103 2.78 6.82 -1.62
N LEU A 104 3.86 7.49 -1.23
CA LEU A 104 5.23 7.00 -1.34
C LEU A 104 5.75 6.51 0.02
N SER A 105 6.67 5.56 0.01
CA SER A 105 7.30 5.01 1.23
C SER A 105 8.80 5.34 1.30
N PRO A 106 9.21 6.63 1.35
CA PRO A 106 10.61 7.05 1.31
C PRO A 106 11.47 6.48 2.44
N PHE A 107 10.84 6.09 3.55
CA PHE A 107 11.52 5.65 4.77
C PHE A 107 11.35 4.15 5.08
N SER A 108 10.95 3.35 4.10
CA SER A 108 10.96 1.88 4.25
C SER A 108 12.38 1.31 4.22
N TYR A 109 13.18 1.76 3.25
CA TYR A 109 14.61 1.46 3.13
C TYR A 109 15.38 2.76 2.80
N GLN A 110 16.67 2.82 3.15
CA GLN A 110 17.49 4.01 2.90
C GLN A 110 17.57 4.38 1.41
N PHE A 111 17.66 3.38 0.51
CA PHE A 111 17.71 3.63 -0.93
C PHE A 111 16.39 4.19 -1.49
N CYS A 112 15.25 3.98 -0.82
CA CYS A 112 13.95 4.51 -1.28
C CYS A 112 13.83 6.02 -1.09
N THR A 113 14.61 6.62 -0.19
CA THR A 113 14.47 8.04 0.15
C THR A 113 14.74 8.93 -1.04
N GLY A 114 15.92 8.81 -1.67
CA GLY A 114 16.27 9.62 -2.84
C GLY A 114 15.25 9.47 -3.96
N LEU A 115 14.96 8.23 -4.36
CA LEU A 115 14.00 7.91 -5.43
C LEU A 115 12.62 8.53 -5.19
N SER A 116 12.09 8.44 -3.97
CA SER A 116 10.77 8.99 -3.64
C SER A 116 10.75 10.52 -3.66
N LEU A 117 11.84 11.16 -3.21
CA LEU A 117 11.97 12.61 -3.24
C LEU A 117 12.12 13.13 -4.67
N ASP A 118 12.83 12.40 -5.53
CA ASP A 118 12.95 12.73 -6.96
C ASP A 118 11.58 12.64 -7.65
N VAL A 119 10.83 11.57 -7.41
CA VAL A 119 9.44 11.43 -7.90
C VAL A 119 8.57 12.61 -7.46
N TYR A 120 8.65 13.03 -6.19
CA TYR A 120 7.94 14.20 -5.69
C TYR A 120 8.31 15.47 -6.46
N HIS A 121 9.61 15.71 -6.67
CA HIS A 121 10.10 16.91 -7.35
C HIS A 121 9.73 16.96 -8.84
N VAL A 122 9.75 15.82 -9.52
CA VAL A 122 9.38 15.72 -10.93
C VAL A 122 7.86 15.85 -11.11
N LEU A 123 7.06 15.21 -10.25
CA LEU A 123 5.60 15.22 -10.40
C LEU A 123 4.96 16.55 -10.01
N ARG A 124 5.48 17.26 -9.00
CA ARG A 124 4.88 18.49 -8.48
C ARG A 124 4.62 19.57 -9.56
N PRO A 125 5.56 19.91 -10.46
CA PRO A 125 5.29 20.87 -11.54
C PRO A 125 4.41 20.31 -12.65
N LEU A 126 4.45 18.98 -12.91
CA LEU A 126 3.70 18.35 -14.00
C LEU A 126 2.22 18.10 -13.66
N ARG A 127 1.94 17.83 -12.38
CA ARG A 127 0.60 17.52 -11.88
C ARG A 127 0.36 18.23 -10.53
N PRO A 128 0.22 19.57 -10.53
CA PRO A 128 0.11 20.35 -9.28
C PRO A 128 -1.10 19.99 -8.42
N ASN A 129 -2.16 19.43 -9.02
CA ASN A 129 -3.36 18.98 -8.32
C ASN A 129 -3.25 17.55 -7.75
N GLN A 130 -2.23 16.77 -8.17
CA GLN A 130 -1.99 15.42 -7.67
C GLN A 130 -1.33 15.50 -6.30
N LYS A 131 -2.03 15.04 -5.27
CA LYS A 131 -1.47 15.03 -3.91
C LYS A 131 -0.43 13.92 -3.78
N VAL A 132 0.80 14.27 -3.42
CA VAL A 132 1.85 13.30 -3.06
C VAL A 132 2.06 13.35 -1.55
N VAL A 133 2.00 12.19 -0.90
CA VAL A 133 2.16 12.06 0.55
C VAL A 133 3.14 10.94 0.90
N PHE A 134 3.79 11.06 2.05
CA PHE A 134 4.79 10.09 2.52
C PHE A 134 4.26 9.27 3.68
N PHE A 135 4.41 7.95 3.60
CA PHE A 135 4.11 7.06 4.70
C PHE A 135 4.96 7.34 5.93
N ASN A 136 4.35 7.16 7.09
CA ASN A 136 5.07 7.09 8.34
C ASN A 136 5.67 5.69 8.53
N PRO A 137 7.00 5.54 8.60
CA PRO A 137 7.63 4.23 8.74
C PRO A 137 7.32 3.57 10.09
N ASN A 138 7.02 4.34 11.14
CA ASN A 138 6.62 3.77 12.43
C ASN A 138 5.24 3.09 12.33
N PHE A 139 4.31 3.68 11.60
CA PHE A 139 3.00 3.07 11.34
C PHE A 139 3.15 1.75 10.57
N LEU A 140 3.98 1.73 9.51
CA LEU A 140 4.26 0.51 8.74
C LEU A 140 4.90 -0.59 9.61
N LEU A 141 5.84 -0.22 10.48
CA LEU A 141 6.50 -1.14 11.41
C LEU A 141 5.49 -1.78 12.38
N GLN A 142 4.63 -0.97 13.01
CA GLN A 142 3.61 -1.46 13.93
C GLN A 142 2.59 -2.36 13.22
N LEU A 143 2.17 -1.96 12.02
CA LEU A 143 1.23 -2.72 11.21
C LEU A 143 1.81 -4.09 10.82
N SER A 144 3.06 -4.11 10.36
CA SER A 144 3.80 -5.33 10.05
C SER A 144 3.86 -6.28 11.24
N ARG A 145 4.18 -5.78 12.45
CA ARG A 145 4.18 -6.59 13.69
C ARG A 145 2.79 -7.18 13.99
N LYS A 146 1.73 -6.41 13.81
CA LYS A 146 0.35 -6.86 14.06
C LYS A 146 -0.06 -8.01 13.14
N TRP A 147 0.31 -7.93 11.86
CA TRP A 147 0.04 -8.97 10.87
C TRP A 147 0.88 -10.23 11.09
N LYS A 148 2.16 -10.10 11.50
CA LYS A 148 2.99 -11.25 11.88
C LYS A 148 2.41 -12.04 13.05
N GLY A 149 1.81 -11.34 14.02
CA GLY A 149 1.09 -11.96 15.13
C GLY A 149 -0.12 -12.82 14.71
N ARG A 150 -0.48 -12.84 13.42
CA ARG A 150 -1.57 -13.64 12.84
C ARG A 150 -1.11 -14.76 11.92
N GLY A 151 0.17 -15.13 11.97
CA GLY A 151 0.71 -16.30 11.28
C GLY A 151 1.42 -16.00 9.95
N LEU A 152 1.54 -14.73 9.54
CA LEU A 152 2.41 -14.36 8.43
C LEU A 152 3.88 -14.42 8.89
N LYS A 153 4.69 -15.23 8.20
CA LYS A 153 6.07 -15.55 8.60
C LYS A 153 7.14 -14.67 7.94
N GLU A 154 6.76 -13.89 6.94
CA GLU A 154 7.71 -13.14 6.11
C GLU A 154 8.42 -12.00 6.87
N PRO A 155 9.69 -11.67 6.52
CA PRO A 155 10.44 -10.60 7.15
C PRO A 155 9.77 -9.23 7.05
N ARG A 156 9.09 -8.95 5.93
CA ARG A 156 8.29 -7.74 5.70
C ARG A 156 7.07 -8.11 4.87
N LEU A 157 6.01 -7.31 4.92
CA LEU A 157 4.84 -7.45 4.04
C LEU A 157 4.96 -6.54 2.82
N THR A 158 4.32 -6.87 1.70
CA THR A 158 4.23 -5.92 0.59
C THR A 158 3.49 -4.65 1.02
N SER A 159 3.87 -3.51 0.43
CA SER A 159 3.19 -2.23 0.68
C SER A 159 1.69 -2.31 0.41
N GLY A 160 1.27 -3.20 -0.47
CA GLY A 160 -0.14 -3.33 -0.82
C GLY A 160 -0.96 -4.21 0.13
N LEU A 161 -0.37 -5.23 0.77
CA LEU A 161 -1.03 -5.87 1.91
C LEU A 161 -1.11 -4.91 3.12
N MET A 162 -0.07 -4.12 3.35
CA MET A 162 -0.08 -3.08 4.39
C MET A 162 -1.15 -2.02 4.13
N LEU A 163 -1.46 -1.74 2.88
CA LEU A 163 -2.50 -0.79 2.49
C LEU A 163 -3.87 -1.38 2.29
N ALA A 164 -4.01 -2.71 2.34
CA ALA A 164 -5.16 -3.41 1.82
C ALA A 164 -6.45 -2.79 2.37
N SER A 165 -7.17 -2.12 1.47
CA SER A 165 -8.42 -1.42 1.76
C SER A 165 -9.57 -2.04 0.97
N VAL A 166 -10.71 -1.37 0.92
CA VAL A 166 -11.97 -1.92 0.42
C VAL A 166 -11.86 -2.45 -1.02
N HIS A 167 -11.05 -1.85 -1.89
CA HIS A 167 -10.82 -2.33 -3.26
C HIS A 167 -9.31 -2.50 -3.53
N LEU A 168 -8.91 -3.64 -4.08
CA LEU A 168 -7.54 -3.96 -4.47
C LEU A 168 -7.45 -4.25 -5.97
N TYR A 169 -6.51 -3.60 -6.67
CA TYR A 169 -6.21 -3.81 -8.09
C TYR A 169 -4.74 -4.15 -8.24
N GLY A 170 -4.36 -4.97 -9.23
CA GLY A 170 -2.94 -5.22 -9.54
C GLY A 170 -2.17 -6.06 -8.53
N PHE A 171 -2.89 -6.83 -7.71
CA PHE A 171 -2.32 -7.82 -6.79
C PHE A 171 -2.37 -9.19 -7.42
N TRP A 172 -1.38 -9.50 -8.25
CA TRP A 172 -1.28 -10.77 -8.94
C TRP A 172 0.19 -11.22 -9.00
N PRO A 173 0.60 -12.21 -8.19
CA PRO A 173 2.00 -12.60 -8.05
C PRO A 173 2.44 -13.66 -9.07
N PHE A 174 1.57 -14.05 -10.00
CA PHE A 174 1.80 -15.18 -10.90
C PHE A 174 2.21 -14.71 -12.30
N PRO A 175 3.03 -15.50 -13.02
CA PRO A 175 3.56 -15.12 -14.34
C PRO A 175 2.55 -15.32 -15.49
N LEU A 176 1.35 -15.82 -15.19
CA LEU A 176 0.30 -16.08 -16.16
C LEU A 176 -0.99 -15.39 -15.72
N ASP A 177 -1.79 -14.86 -16.65
CA ASP A 177 -3.12 -14.34 -16.36
C ASP A 177 -4.17 -15.46 -16.17
N LEU A 178 -5.43 -15.08 -15.95
CA LEU A 178 -6.57 -16.02 -15.80
C LEU A 178 -6.88 -16.82 -17.09
N TYR A 179 -6.31 -16.41 -18.22
CA TYR A 179 -6.47 -17.03 -19.54
C TYR A 179 -5.19 -17.76 -19.98
N HIS A 180 -4.21 -17.94 -19.08
CA HIS A 180 -2.91 -18.57 -19.33
C HIS A 180 -1.99 -17.81 -20.29
N ASN A 181 -2.23 -16.51 -20.50
CA ASN A 181 -1.30 -15.67 -21.23
C ASN A 181 -0.12 -15.25 -20.34
N PRO A 182 1.11 -15.18 -20.87
CA PRO A 182 2.25 -14.63 -20.14
C PRO A 182 2.00 -13.20 -19.67
N LEU A 183 2.30 -12.94 -18.40
CA LEU A 183 2.26 -11.62 -17.78
C LEU A 183 3.64 -11.20 -17.29
N PRO A 184 4.06 -9.94 -17.53
CA PRO A 184 5.22 -9.40 -16.87
C PRO A 184 4.97 -9.29 -15.36
N HIS A 185 6.04 -9.30 -14.56
CA HIS A 185 5.92 -9.18 -13.11
C HIS A 185 5.27 -7.85 -12.70
N HIS A 186 5.74 -6.73 -13.27
CA HIS A 186 5.13 -5.43 -13.09
C HIS A 186 4.45 -4.94 -14.37
N TYR A 187 3.53 -3.99 -14.27
CA TYR A 187 2.92 -3.37 -15.46
C TYR A 187 3.90 -2.46 -16.24
N TYR A 188 5.08 -2.17 -15.70
CA TYR A 188 6.12 -1.32 -16.29
C TYR A 188 7.45 -2.03 -16.57
N ASP A 189 7.69 -3.21 -16.00
CA ASP A 189 8.89 -4.03 -16.23
C ASP A 189 8.63 -5.51 -15.91
N ASN A 190 9.64 -6.37 -16.08
CA ASN A 190 9.54 -7.79 -15.74
C ASN A 190 10.47 -8.21 -14.58
N VAL A 191 10.73 -7.31 -13.63
CA VAL A 191 11.65 -7.54 -12.52
C VAL A 191 10.91 -8.18 -11.36
N GLY A 192 11.21 -9.44 -11.07
CA GLY A 192 10.63 -10.17 -9.93
C GLY A 192 11.05 -9.66 -8.55
N PRO A 193 10.40 -10.15 -7.48
CA PRO A 193 10.73 -9.80 -6.10
C PRO A 193 12.14 -10.32 -5.75
N LYS A 194 12.82 -9.64 -4.83
CA LYS A 194 14.01 -10.21 -4.20
C LYS A 194 13.62 -11.42 -3.37
N LYS A 195 14.24 -12.59 -3.67
CA LYS A 195 14.01 -13.84 -2.93
C LYS A 195 14.29 -13.63 -1.43
N GLY A 196 13.41 -14.16 -0.58
CA GLY A 196 13.57 -14.15 0.89
C GLY A 196 13.19 -12.85 1.60
N VAL A 197 12.57 -11.88 0.90
CA VAL A 197 12.09 -10.62 1.53
C VAL A 197 10.58 -10.64 1.78
N HIS A 198 9.82 -11.15 0.81
CA HIS A 198 8.35 -11.26 0.82
C HIS A 198 7.92 -12.55 0.12
N SER A 199 6.83 -13.17 0.58
CA SER A 199 6.12 -14.24 -0.12
C SER A 199 4.82 -13.69 -0.70
N MET A 200 4.90 -13.17 -1.92
CA MET A 200 3.73 -12.61 -2.59
C MET A 200 2.62 -13.64 -2.85
N PRO A 201 2.90 -14.94 -3.12
CA PRO A 201 1.85 -15.95 -3.16
C PRO A 201 1.08 -16.10 -1.84
N ASP A 202 1.77 -16.11 -0.69
CA ASP A 202 1.11 -16.22 0.62
C ASP A 202 0.28 -14.96 0.95
N GLU A 203 0.82 -13.79 0.61
CA GLU A 203 0.07 -12.53 0.74
C GLU A 203 -1.18 -12.51 -0.15
N PHE A 204 -1.07 -13.04 -1.38
CA PHE A 204 -2.21 -13.17 -2.28
C PHE A 204 -3.27 -14.13 -1.74
N LEU A 205 -2.87 -15.27 -1.15
CA LEU A 205 -3.82 -16.20 -0.52
C LEU A 205 -4.58 -15.53 0.64
N LEU A 206 -3.90 -14.72 1.46
CA LEU A 206 -4.56 -13.92 2.48
C LEU A 206 -5.54 -12.89 1.88
N MET A 207 -5.15 -12.20 0.81
CA MET A 207 -6.06 -11.26 0.11
C MET A 207 -7.29 -11.98 -0.45
N LEU A 208 -7.12 -13.17 -1.02
CA LEU A 208 -8.22 -13.99 -1.53
C LEU A 208 -9.15 -14.44 -0.39
N GLN A 209 -8.59 -14.83 0.75
CA GLN A 209 -9.38 -15.16 1.95
C GLN A 209 -10.18 -13.94 2.46
N LEU A 210 -9.56 -12.76 2.53
CA LEU A 210 -10.27 -11.54 2.93
C LEU A 210 -11.35 -11.15 1.91
N HIS A 211 -11.13 -11.45 0.63
CA HIS A 211 -12.11 -11.26 -0.43
C HIS A 211 -13.33 -12.17 -0.25
N THR A 212 -13.13 -13.47 -0.03
CA THR A 212 -14.22 -14.43 0.18
C THR A 212 -14.99 -14.17 1.47
N GLN A 213 -14.33 -13.62 2.49
CA GLN A 213 -14.97 -13.18 3.73
C GLN A 213 -15.74 -11.85 3.60
N GLY A 214 -15.72 -11.19 2.45
CA GLY A 214 -16.41 -9.91 2.24
C GLY A 214 -15.72 -8.71 2.91
N VAL A 215 -14.48 -8.87 3.38
CA VAL A 215 -13.72 -7.82 4.09
C VAL A 215 -13.22 -6.77 3.10
N LEU A 216 -12.66 -7.22 1.98
CA LEU A 216 -12.17 -6.40 0.88
C LEU A 216 -12.64 -6.96 -0.47
N GLN A 217 -12.51 -6.19 -1.54
CA GLN A 217 -12.78 -6.63 -2.90
C GLN A 217 -11.49 -6.68 -3.69
N LEU A 218 -11.07 -7.87 -4.11
CA LEU A 218 -9.93 -8.08 -4.99
C LEU A 218 -10.41 -8.06 -6.44
N HIS A 219 -9.80 -7.24 -7.28
CA HIS A 219 -10.12 -7.09 -8.71
C HIS A 219 -8.98 -7.70 -9.54
N LEU A 220 -9.28 -8.80 -10.25
CA LEU A 220 -8.31 -9.57 -11.06
C LEU A 220 -8.63 -9.54 -12.56
N GLY A 221 -9.69 -8.84 -12.96
CA GLY A 221 -10.13 -8.70 -14.35
C GLY A 221 -9.89 -7.29 -14.91
N ARG A 222 -10.08 -7.15 -16.22
CA ARG A 222 -10.15 -5.83 -16.87
C ARG A 222 -11.39 -5.10 -16.35
N CYS A 223 -11.24 -3.80 -16.09
CA CYS A 223 -12.37 -2.91 -15.77
C CYS A 223 -13.11 -2.51 -17.05
#